data_AF-A0A0J1IIQ7-F1
#
_entry.id   AF-A0A0J1IIQ7-F1
#
_cell.length_a   1.000
_cell.length_b   1.000
_cell.length_c   1.000
_cell.angle_alpha   90.00
_cell.angle_beta   90.00
_cell.angle_gamma   90.00
#
_symmetry.space_group_name_H-M   'P 1'
#
loop_
_entity.id
_entity.type
_entity.pdbx_description
1 polymer ?
#
loop_
_entity_poly.entity_id
_entity_poly.type
_entity_poly.pdbx_seq_one_letter_code
_entity_poly.pdbx_strand_id
1 'polypeptide(L)'
;MKVNVQAGSNLNVRSTASTSGSIKGKLSAGTVVTVLSEKNGWSQIKTSKVAGYVSSEYLTSISTPDKGTDKNEAKQPEKAPTGKQMKVNVQAGFNLNVRSTASTSGSIKGKLSAGTVVTVLSEKNGWSQIKTSKVAGYVSSEYLTSISTPDKETDKNEAKQPEETPTVTEKIVNVQAGSSLNLRSTPSTSGKILSKLQAGTVVIVQAEGNGWSKVKVNNLEGYVSSEYLSSKGNGSANATINKSYVNYNLTLEEMTNIQLSVNPQTDKKYDTYIREDAIAFKTADSTKGTVIGNGWRLRGGAGTDYSVVSTLTSGQVLTVTSKIKGTDGYYWYKVNYSQSWVTASKEDTAYYLNPNNFINSDTQSLQFLKLSAKANVDDKEVDSKILAGKGILAGKASSFVTAANAYGINEIYLISHALLETGNGTSTLANGVQVNGKTVYNMYGIGAYDGSAVSSGAQYAYNAGWFTPEAAIIGGAKFIAQGYVNAGQDTLYKMRWNPDAAEKTGNATHQYASDIGWATKQVGQIYNLYSLLSSYTLNYEIPIYKVNAK
;
A
#
# COMPACT_ATOMS: atom_id res chain seq x y z
N MET A 1 25.24 -6.83 -36.56
CA MET A 1 25.33 -8.08 -35.75
C MET A 1 25.83 -9.22 -36.62
N LYS A 2 26.21 -10.37 -36.07
CA LYS A 2 26.50 -11.60 -36.82
C LYS A 2 25.57 -12.74 -36.40
N VAL A 3 25.27 -13.64 -37.33
CA VAL A 3 24.50 -14.86 -37.08
C VAL A 3 25.27 -15.79 -36.16
N ASN A 4 24.65 -16.19 -35.06
CA ASN A 4 25.18 -17.06 -34.01
C ASN A 4 24.36 -18.36 -33.94
N VAL A 5 24.57 -19.24 -34.91
CA VAL A 5 24.05 -20.61 -34.94
C VAL A 5 25.23 -21.57 -34.99
N GLN A 6 25.00 -22.85 -34.67
CA GLN A 6 26.06 -23.88 -34.71
C GLN A 6 26.76 -23.92 -36.07
N ALA A 7 28.09 -24.10 -36.08
CA ALA A 7 28.87 -24.18 -37.31
C ALA A 7 28.32 -25.27 -38.25
N GLY A 8 28.13 -24.95 -39.53
CA GLY A 8 27.49 -25.83 -40.53
C GLY A 8 25.96 -25.73 -40.60
N SER A 9 25.31 -25.02 -39.67
CA SER A 9 23.86 -24.75 -39.70
C SER A 9 23.52 -23.42 -40.38
N ASN A 10 22.25 -23.27 -40.78
CA ASN A 10 21.75 -22.06 -41.42
C ASN A 10 20.55 -21.47 -40.66
N LEU A 11 20.50 -20.14 -40.55
CA LEU A 11 19.38 -19.37 -40.02
C LEU A 11 18.41 -19.00 -41.16
N ASN A 12 17.13 -19.35 -41.01
CA ASN A 12 16.10 -19.04 -42.02
C ASN A 12 15.68 -17.58 -41.95
N VAL A 13 15.71 -16.88 -43.09
CA VAL A 13 15.15 -15.53 -43.28
C VAL A 13 13.72 -15.67 -43.79
N ARG A 14 12.75 -15.09 -43.09
CA ARG A 14 11.31 -15.25 -43.35
C ARG A 14 10.67 -13.97 -43.88
N SER A 15 9.55 -14.12 -44.59
CA SER A 15 8.76 -13.02 -45.15
C SER A 15 8.06 -12.16 -44.10
N THR A 16 7.71 -12.73 -42.94
CA THR A 16 7.09 -12.06 -41.79
C THR A 16 7.81 -12.45 -40.48
N ALA A 17 7.61 -11.67 -39.42
CA ALA A 17 8.17 -11.90 -38.07
C ALA A 17 7.45 -13.06 -37.34
N SER A 18 7.46 -14.25 -37.95
CA SER A 18 6.79 -15.45 -37.45
C SER A 18 7.42 -16.71 -38.04
N THR A 19 7.39 -17.83 -37.30
CA THR A 19 7.82 -19.15 -37.79
C THR A 19 6.93 -19.71 -38.90
N SER A 20 5.71 -19.19 -39.04
CA SER A 20 4.79 -19.53 -40.14
C SER A 20 5.06 -18.74 -41.44
N GLY A 21 5.92 -17.72 -41.41
CA GLY A 21 6.30 -16.96 -42.60
C GLY A 21 7.11 -17.79 -43.60
N SER A 22 6.83 -17.64 -44.89
CA SER A 22 7.57 -18.32 -45.96
C SER A 22 9.07 -17.99 -45.94
N ILE A 23 9.91 -18.98 -46.19
CA ILE A 23 11.37 -18.83 -46.15
C ILE A 23 11.82 -18.11 -47.44
N LYS A 24 12.39 -16.91 -47.29
CA LYS A 24 12.93 -16.08 -48.38
C LYS A 24 14.42 -16.29 -48.62
N GLY A 25 15.13 -16.91 -47.68
CA GLY A 25 16.57 -17.17 -47.79
C GLY A 25 17.13 -17.83 -46.54
N LYS A 26 18.43 -18.15 -46.58
CA LYS A 26 19.17 -18.77 -45.48
C LYS A 26 20.50 -18.05 -45.26
N LEU A 27 20.90 -17.85 -44.00
CA LEU A 27 22.15 -17.22 -43.61
C LEU A 27 23.01 -18.21 -42.84
N SER A 28 24.26 -18.41 -43.25
CA SER A 28 25.19 -19.31 -42.57
C SER A 28 25.75 -18.69 -41.29
N ALA A 29 26.21 -19.53 -40.35
CA ALA A 29 26.87 -19.09 -39.12
C ALA A 29 27.97 -18.04 -39.39
N GLY A 30 28.02 -16.99 -38.57
CA GLY A 30 28.98 -15.89 -38.70
C GLY A 30 28.61 -14.81 -39.73
N THR A 31 27.56 -15.01 -40.55
CA THR A 31 27.13 -14.01 -41.53
C THR A 31 26.79 -12.69 -40.85
N VAL A 32 27.38 -11.59 -41.32
CA VAL A 32 27.12 -10.25 -40.80
C VAL A 32 25.83 -9.69 -41.40
N VAL A 33 24.98 -9.14 -40.53
CA VAL A 33 23.69 -8.55 -40.91
C VAL A 33 23.52 -7.17 -40.29
N THR A 34 22.86 -6.28 -41.04
CA THR A 34 22.35 -5.02 -40.52
C THR A 34 20.95 -5.28 -39.97
N VAL A 35 20.74 -4.97 -38.69
CA VAL A 35 19.43 -5.05 -38.03
C VAL A 35 18.77 -3.68 -38.14
N LEU A 36 17.59 -3.62 -38.73
CA LEU A 36 16.83 -2.38 -38.97
C LEU A 36 15.82 -2.12 -37.86
N SER A 37 15.25 -3.17 -37.28
CA SER A 37 14.29 -3.09 -36.18
C SER A 37 14.22 -4.43 -35.43
N GLU A 38 13.77 -4.40 -34.18
CA GLU A 38 13.57 -5.60 -33.36
C GLU A 38 12.27 -5.50 -32.56
N LYS A 39 11.41 -6.53 -32.65
CA LYS A 39 10.13 -6.58 -31.94
C LYS A 39 9.71 -8.03 -31.72
N ASN A 40 9.24 -8.34 -30.50
CA ASN A 40 8.68 -9.64 -30.11
C ASN A 40 9.59 -10.85 -30.43
N GLY A 41 10.90 -10.72 -30.22
CA GLY A 41 11.88 -11.81 -30.46
C GLY A 41 12.29 -12.00 -31.92
N TRP A 42 11.90 -11.10 -32.82
CA TRP A 42 12.31 -11.10 -34.23
C TRP A 42 13.03 -9.81 -34.60
N SER A 43 14.11 -9.96 -35.38
CA SER A 43 14.88 -8.86 -35.95
C SER A 43 14.61 -8.76 -37.44
N GLN A 44 14.22 -7.56 -37.91
CA GLN A 44 14.17 -7.25 -39.32
C GLN A 44 15.59 -6.96 -39.80
N ILE A 45 16.06 -7.73 -40.77
CA ILE A 45 17.44 -7.67 -41.26
C ILE A 45 17.50 -7.33 -42.74
N LYS A 46 18.60 -6.71 -43.13
CA LYS A 46 18.98 -6.49 -44.52
C LYS A 46 20.43 -6.93 -44.73
N THR A 47 20.63 -7.74 -45.77
CA THR A 47 21.95 -8.08 -46.33
C THR A 47 22.03 -7.58 -47.78
N SER A 48 23.18 -7.75 -48.43
CA SER A 48 23.32 -7.44 -49.87
C SER A 48 22.47 -8.34 -50.78
N LYS A 49 22.07 -9.55 -50.32
CA LYS A 49 21.38 -10.56 -51.14
C LYS A 49 19.91 -10.78 -50.75
N VAL A 50 19.54 -10.55 -49.49
CA VAL A 50 18.18 -10.83 -48.98
C VAL A 50 17.80 -9.91 -47.83
N ALA A 51 16.51 -9.54 -47.78
CA ALA A 51 15.88 -8.82 -46.66
C ALA A 51 14.63 -9.56 -46.18
N GLY A 52 14.44 -9.57 -44.85
CA GLY A 52 13.34 -10.29 -44.18
C GLY A 52 13.55 -10.34 -42.68
N TYR A 53 12.89 -11.28 -42.01
CA TYR A 53 12.91 -11.41 -40.55
C TYR A 53 13.64 -12.67 -40.11
N VAL A 54 14.43 -12.57 -39.04
CA VAL A 54 15.11 -13.70 -38.39
C VAL A 54 14.86 -13.66 -36.88
N SER A 55 14.92 -14.81 -36.19
CA SER A 55 14.81 -14.83 -34.73
C SER A 55 16.02 -14.13 -34.10
N SER A 56 15.76 -13.18 -33.20
CA SER A 56 16.78 -12.32 -32.57
C SER A 56 17.74 -13.10 -31.67
N GLU A 57 17.31 -14.25 -31.16
CA GLU A 57 18.11 -15.14 -30.31
C GLU A 57 19.38 -15.67 -31.02
N TYR A 58 19.37 -15.71 -32.35
CA TYR A 58 20.49 -16.20 -33.16
C TYR A 58 21.36 -15.07 -33.71
N LEU A 59 21.30 -13.87 -33.15
CA LEU A 59 22.17 -12.76 -33.51
C LEU A 59 23.05 -12.34 -32.32
N THR A 60 24.33 -12.12 -32.60
CA THR A 60 25.32 -11.65 -31.63
C THR A 60 26.00 -10.39 -32.14
N SER A 61 26.25 -9.43 -31.26
CA SER A 61 26.97 -8.19 -31.61
C SER A 61 28.43 -8.47 -31.95
N ILE A 62 28.97 -7.74 -32.92
CA ILE A 62 30.39 -7.82 -33.31
C ILE A 62 31.09 -6.67 -32.60
N SER A 63 31.95 -6.98 -31.62
CA SER A 63 32.88 -6.02 -31.04
C SER A 63 34.19 -6.04 -31.83
N THR A 64 34.61 -4.90 -32.37
CA THR A 64 35.95 -4.77 -32.97
C THR A 64 37.01 -4.77 -31.88
N PRO A 65 38.10 -5.56 -32.02
CA PRO A 65 39.21 -5.55 -31.06
C PRO A 65 40.23 -4.47 -31.43
N ASP A 66 40.60 -3.64 -30.46
CA ASP A 66 41.74 -2.73 -30.59
C ASP A 66 43.03 -3.48 -30.21
N LYS A 67 44.04 -3.42 -31.08
CA LYS A 67 45.35 -4.09 -30.97
C LYS A 67 46.40 -2.98 -30.86
N GLY A 68 47.14 -2.98 -29.75
CA GLY A 68 47.99 -1.85 -29.35
C GLY A 68 49.32 -1.69 -30.09
N THR A 69 50.08 -0.67 -29.68
CA THR A 69 51.56 -0.61 -29.60
C THR A 69 52.01 0.71 -28.94
N ASP A 70 53.11 0.64 -28.20
CA ASP A 70 53.74 1.66 -27.34
C ASP A 70 54.32 2.90 -28.05
N LYS A 71 54.21 4.09 -27.43
CA LYS A 71 55.34 4.85 -26.83
C LYS A 71 54.94 6.27 -26.35
N ASN A 72 55.29 6.54 -25.09
CA ASN A 72 55.69 7.79 -24.42
C ASN A 72 55.23 9.15 -24.97
N GLU A 73 54.39 9.85 -24.19
CA GLU A 73 54.76 11.16 -23.63
C GLU A 73 53.86 11.58 -22.45
N ALA A 74 54.52 12.17 -21.44
CA ALA A 74 54.05 12.98 -20.30
C ALA A 74 52.69 12.69 -19.61
N LYS A 75 52.80 12.30 -18.33
CA LYS A 75 51.71 12.18 -17.35
C LYS A 75 50.88 13.47 -17.22
N GLN A 76 49.60 13.37 -17.52
CA GLN A 76 48.53 14.22 -17.00
C GLN A 76 47.53 13.30 -16.27
N PRO A 77 47.03 13.66 -15.07
CA PRO A 77 46.26 12.72 -14.25
C PRO A 77 44.95 12.34 -14.95
N GLU A 78 44.81 11.06 -15.30
CA GLU A 78 43.63 10.50 -15.95
C GLU A 78 42.45 10.54 -14.96
N LYS A 79 41.39 11.26 -15.35
CA LYS A 79 40.18 11.45 -14.54
C LYS A 79 39.55 10.10 -14.18
N ALA A 80 39.23 9.95 -12.89
CA ALA A 80 38.49 8.81 -12.36
C ALA A 80 37.21 8.55 -13.17
N PRO A 81 36.82 7.28 -13.43
CA PRO A 81 35.63 6.98 -14.20
C PRO A 81 34.40 7.58 -13.50
N THR A 82 33.67 8.42 -14.24
CA THR A 82 32.48 9.17 -13.81
C THR A 82 31.28 8.24 -13.66
N GLY A 83 31.35 7.31 -12.73
CA GLY A 83 30.24 6.44 -12.36
C GLY A 83 29.48 6.99 -11.16
N LYS A 84 28.15 6.80 -11.15
CA LYS A 84 27.27 7.23 -10.04
C LYS A 84 27.54 6.38 -8.80
N GLN A 85 27.79 7.00 -7.65
CA GLN A 85 27.86 6.27 -6.39
C GLN A 85 26.45 5.91 -5.90
N MET A 86 26.24 4.62 -5.61
CA MET A 86 24.98 4.10 -5.10
C MET A 86 25.25 3.14 -3.94
N LYS A 87 24.25 2.92 -3.10
CA LYS A 87 24.31 2.07 -1.91
C LYS A 87 23.48 0.80 -2.13
N VAL A 88 24.01 -0.35 -1.76
CA VAL A 88 23.28 -1.63 -1.80
C VAL A 88 22.13 -1.59 -0.80
N ASN A 89 20.91 -1.76 -1.30
CA ASN A 89 19.66 -1.74 -0.56
C ASN A 89 19.06 -3.16 -0.52
N VAL A 90 19.56 -3.98 0.39
CA VAL A 90 19.02 -5.30 0.73
C VAL A 90 18.78 -5.34 2.24
N GLN A 91 17.87 -6.21 2.72
CA GLN A 91 17.61 -6.36 4.15
C GLN A 91 18.90 -6.68 4.92
N ALA A 92 19.03 -6.15 6.15
CA ALA A 92 20.19 -6.41 7.00
C ALA A 92 20.39 -7.92 7.22
N GLY A 93 21.63 -8.41 7.01
CA GLY A 93 21.97 -9.84 7.06
C GLY A 93 21.93 -10.57 5.71
N PHE A 94 21.38 -9.97 4.65
CA PHE A 94 21.37 -10.53 3.29
C PHE A 94 22.48 -9.94 2.40
N ASN A 95 22.81 -10.63 1.31
CA ASN A 95 23.84 -10.22 0.36
C ASN A 95 23.31 -10.16 -1.09
N LEU A 96 23.72 -9.14 -1.84
CA LEU A 96 23.48 -8.98 -3.26
C LEU A 96 24.55 -9.71 -4.08
N ASN A 97 24.14 -10.61 -4.98
CA ASN A 97 25.05 -11.34 -5.85
C ASN A 97 25.55 -10.46 -7.02
N VAL A 98 26.87 -10.37 -7.19
CA VAL A 98 27.53 -9.79 -8.36
C VAL A 98 27.77 -10.88 -9.39
N ARG A 99 27.29 -10.70 -10.62
CA ARG A 99 27.29 -11.71 -11.69
C ARG A 99 28.20 -11.34 -12.85
N SER A 100 28.62 -12.35 -13.62
CA SER A 100 29.48 -12.17 -14.81
C SER A 100 28.76 -11.50 -15.98
N THR A 101 27.43 -11.62 -16.06
CA THR A 101 26.58 -11.01 -17.09
C THR A 101 25.33 -10.39 -16.45
N ALA A 102 24.66 -9.49 -17.17
CA ALA A 102 23.38 -8.86 -16.79
C ALA A 102 22.20 -9.85 -16.87
N SER A 103 22.28 -10.95 -16.12
CA SER A 103 21.28 -12.03 -16.11
C SER A 103 21.38 -12.85 -14.83
N THR A 104 20.25 -13.40 -14.37
CA THR A 104 20.21 -14.34 -13.24
C THR A 104 20.87 -15.68 -13.55
N SER A 105 21.08 -16.01 -14.84
CA SER A 105 21.84 -17.17 -15.30
C SER A 105 23.37 -16.93 -15.33
N GLY A 106 23.82 -15.70 -15.15
CA GLY A 106 25.25 -15.38 -15.07
C GLY A 106 25.89 -15.95 -13.80
N SER A 107 27.11 -16.48 -13.93
CA SER A 107 27.88 -17.02 -12.80
C SER A 107 28.16 -15.95 -11.74
N ILE A 108 28.07 -16.32 -10.46
CA ILE A 108 28.28 -15.39 -9.33
C ILE A 108 29.78 -15.16 -9.15
N LYS A 109 30.20 -13.90 -9.30
CA LYS A 109 31.59 -13.42 -9.13
C LYS A 109 31.88 -12.87 -7.73
N GLY A 110 30.85 -12.55 -6.95
CA GLY A 110 31.00 -11.99 -5.60
C GLY A 110 29.66 -11.69 -4.92
N LYS A 111 29.71 -11.24 -3.67
CA LYS A 111 28.55 -10.88 -2.85
C LYS A 111 28.80 -9.53 -2.16
N LEU A 112 27.77 -8.68 -2.09
CA LEU A 112 27.83 -7.36 -1.45
C LEU A 112 26.81 -7.30 -0.31
N SER A 113 27.24 -6.85 0.87
CA SER A 113 26.35 -6.72 2.03
C SER A 113 25.52 -5.44 1.99
N ALA A 114 24.41 -5.43 2.74
CA ALA A 114 23.56 -4.25 2.90
C ALA A 114 24.38 -3.00 3.25
N GLY A 115 24.09 -1.91 2.55
CA GLY A 115 24.72 -0.63 2.76
C GLY A 115 26.09 -0.44 2.11
N THR A 116 26.62 -1.44 1.39
CA THR A 116 27.87 -1.30 0.64
C THR A 116 27.73 -0.23 -0.45
N VAL A 117 28.67 0.70 -0.53
CA VAL A 117 28.70 1.70 -1.60
C VAL A 117 29.40 1.13 -2.83
N VAL A 118 28.81 1.31 -4.01
CA VAL A 118 29.29 0.83 -5.30
C VAL A 118 29.31 1.97 -6.31
N THR A 119 30.25 1.90 -7.26
CA THR A 119 30.25 2.79 -8.41
C THR A 119 29.50 2.11 -9.56
N VAL A 120 28.38 2.68 -9.98
CA VAL A 120 27.62 2.23 -11.15
C VAL A 120 28.21 2.86 -12.39
N LEU A 121 28.67 2.02 -13.32
CA LEU A 121 29.29 2.42 -14.59
C LEU A 121 28.27 2.47 -15.74
N SER A 122 27.26 1.59 -15.71
CA SER A 122 26.16 1.57 -16.68
C SER A 122 24.95 0.84 -16.11
N GLU A 123 23.77 1.10 -16.67
CA GLU A 123 22.53 0.41 -16.31
C GLU A 123 21.73 0.08 -17.56
N LYS A 124 21.28 -1.18 -17.68
CA LYS A 124 20.47 -1.63 -18.81
C LYS A 124 19.62 -2.83 -18.42
N ASN A 125 18.33 -2.79 -18.76
CA ASN A 125 17.39 -3.91 -18.58
C ASN A 125 17.33 -4.47 -17.14
N GLY A 126 17.33 -3.60 -16.13
CA GLY A 126 17.24 -4.00 -14.71
C GLY A 126 18.55 -4.51 -14.11
N TRP A 127 19.68 -4.38 -14.81
CA TRP A 127 21.01 -4.71 -14.31
C TRP A 127 21.95 -3.50 -14.36
N SER A 128 22.66 -3.28 -13.25
CA SER A 128 23.70 -2.25 -13.15
C SER A 128 25.07 -2.91 -13.23
N GLN A 129 25.90 -2.44 -14.16
CA GLN A 129 27.31 -2.78 -14.19
C GLN A 129 28.02 -1.96 -13.10
N ILE A 130 28.59 -2.65 -12.12
CA ILE A 130 29.20 -2.03 -10.96
C ILE A 130 30.70 -2.32 -10.90
N LYS A 131 31.41 -1.40 -10.27
CA LYS A 131 32.80 -1.57 -9.84
C LYS A 131 32.92 -1.18 -8.38
N THR A 132 33.54 -2.06 -7.61
CA THR A 132 34.02 -1.79 -6.24
C THR A 132 35.54 -1.92 -6.22
N SER A 133 36.18 -1.68 -5.08
CA SER A 133 37.61 -1.95 -4.90
C SER A 133 37.99 -3.43 -5.02
N LYS A 134 37.03 -4.36 -4.84
CA LYS A 134 37.29 -5.81 -4.76
C LYS A 134 36.70 -6.63 -5.92
N VAL A 135 35.61 -6.17 -6.54
CA VAL A 135 34.90 -6.92 -7.58
C VAL A 135 34.19 -6.00 -8.58
N ALA A 136 34.18 -6.43 -9.85
CA ALA A 136 33.41 -5.82 -10.94
C ALA A 136 32.53 -6.87 -11.64
N GLY A 137 31.30 -6.48 -11.97
CA GLY A 137 30.29 -7.34 -12.59
C GLY A 137 28.92 -6.67 -12.63
N TYR A 138 27.87 -7.46 -12.78
CA TYR A 138 26.50 -6.98 -12.88
C TYR A 138 25.70 -7.34 -11.64
N VAL A 139 24.95 -6.39 -11.10
CA VAL A 139 23.99 -6.61 -10.02
C VAL A 139 22.60 -6.19 -10.47
N SER A 140 21.55 -6.75 -9.88
CA SER A 140 20.19 -6.26 -10.16
C SER A 140 20.04 -4.83 -9.63
N SER A 141 19.60 -3.93 -10.50
CA SER A 141 19.48 -2.49 -10.22
C SER A 141 18.46 -2.19 -9.13
N GLU A 142 17.48 -3.08 -8.94
CA GLU A 142 16.42 -2.98 -7.91
C GLU A 142 16.98 -2.93 -6.47
N TYR A 143 18.21 -3.44 -6.27
CA TYR A 143 18.87 -3.47 -4.97
C TYR A 143 19.92 -2.36 -4.81
N LEU A 144 19.87 -1.29 -5.61
CA LEU A 144 20.73 -0.12 -5.47
C LEU A 144 19.89 1.13 -5.18
N THR A 145 20.40 2.02 -4.31
CA THR A 145 19.76 3.30 -3.95
C THR A 145 20.76 4.44 -4.04
N SER A 146 20.32 5.62 -4.47
CA SER A 146 21.19 6.80 -4.60
C SER A 146 21.59 7.34 -3.23
N ILE A 147 22.80 7.90 -3.12
CA ILE A 147 23.28 8.58 -1.90
C ILE A 147 23.08 10.08 -2.12
N SER A 148 22.24 10.73 -1.32
CA SER A 148 22.10 12.19 -1.31
C SER A 148 23.09 12.82 -0.33
N THR A 149 23.81 13.84 -0.78
CA THR A 149 24.62 14.74 0.07
C THR A 149 23.90 16.09 0.20
N PRO A 150 23.89 16.76 1.38
CA PRO A 150 23.22 18.05 1.56
C PRO A 150 23.89 19.22 0.82
N ASP A 151 23.07 20.15 0.35
CA ASP A 151 23.29 21.17 -0.70
C ASP A 151 24.19 22.39 -0.37
N LYS A 152 24.57 23.11 -1.44
CA LYS A 152 24.67 24.59 -1.45
C LYS A 152 24.01 25.17 -2.72
N GLU A 153 23.14 26.16 -2.50
CA GLU A 153 22.29 26.91 -3.44
C GLU A 153 23.07 27.76 -4.48
N THR A 154 22.48 27.95 -5.68
CA THR A 154 21.97 29.26 -6.19
C THR A 154 21.26 29.13 -7.57
N ASP A 155 19.99 29.57 -7.59
CA ASP A 155 19.09 30.19 -8.59
C ASP A 155 19.03 29.88 -10.13
N LYS A 156 17.79 29.50 -10.53
CA LYS A 156 16.92 29.79 -11.71
C LYS A 156 17.06 29.14 -13.12
N ASN A 157 16.01 28.34 -13.42
CA ASN A 157 15.19 28.12 -14.64
C ASN A 157 15.89 27.73 -15.96
N GLU A 158 15.58 26.61 -16.65
CA GLU A 158 14.28 26.29 -17.28
C GLU A 158 14.07 24.76 -17.52
N ALA A 159 12.83 24.38 -17.81
CA ALA A 159 12.16 23.09 -17.56
C ALA A 159 12.67 21.83 -18.31
N LYS A 160 12.64 20.68 -17.62
CA LYS A 160 12.73 19.33 -18.20
C LYS A 160 11.65 18.40 -17.62
N GLN A 161 11.06 17.63 -18.55
CA GLN A 161 9.94 16.71 -18.45
C GLN A 161 10.29 15.37 -17.75
N PRO A 162 9.44 14.82 -16.84
CA PRO A 162 9.73 13.60 -16.06
C PRO A 162 8.92 12.35 -16.51
N GLU A 163 9.49 11.14 -16.33
CA GLU A 163 8.82 9.83 -16.15
C GLU A 163 9.83 8.82 -15.54
N GLU A 164 9.54 7.90 -14.61
CA GLU A 164 8.39 7.68 -13.72
C GLU A 164 8.75 6.63 -12.63
N THR A 165 8.56 6.99 -11.36
CA THR A 165 8.25 6.07 -10.24
C THR A 165 6.85 5.49 -10.42
N PRO A 166 6.47 4.31 -9.89
CA PRO A 166 5.07 3.91 -9.86
C PRO A 166 4.31 4.91 -8.98
N THR A 167 3.65 5.85 -9.64
CA THR A 167 2.83 6.87 -9.00
C THR A 167 1.54 6.22 -8.53
N VAL A 168 1.37 6.14 -7.21
CA VAL A 168 0.06 5.95 -6.62
C VAL A 168 -0.65 7.30 -6.70
N THR A 169 -1.64 7.43 -7.58
CA THR A 169 -2.33 8.69 -7.84
C THR A 169 -3.77 8.61 -7.34
N GLU A 170 -4.17 9.57 -6.51
CA GLU A 170 -5.56 9.70 -6.07
C GLU A 170 -6.40 10.40 -7.15
N LYS A 171 -7.53 9.77 -7.53
CA LYS A 171 -8.52 10.36 -8.45
C LYS A 171 -9.91 10.28 -7.84
N ILE A 172 -10.82 11.15 -8.28
CA ILE A 172 -12.22 11.15 -7.84
C ILE A 172 -13.13 10.56 -8.93
N VAL A 173 -14.17 9.84 -8.51
CA VAL A 173 -15.23 9.38 -9.39
C VAL A 173 -16.07 10.56 -9.87
N ASN A 174 -16.04 10.84 -11.15
CA ASN A 174 -16.76 11.91 -11.82
C ASN A 174 -17.92 11.33 -12.65
N VAL A 175 -19.07 11.16 -12.02
CA VAL A 175 -20.34 10.76 -12.65
C VAL A 175 -21.42 11.79 -12.33
N GLN A 176 -22.50 11.84 -13.13
CA GLN A 176 -23.61 12.75 -12.87
C GLN A 176 -24.20 12.54 -11.46
N ALA A 177 -24.67 13.61 -10.83
CA ALA A 177 -25.32 13.55 -9.53
C ALA A 177 -26.49 12.54 -9.56
N GLY A 178 -26.52 11.61 -8.60
CA GLY A 178 -27.49 10.50 -8.56
C GLY A 178 -27.09 9.24 -9.36
N SER A 179 -25.97 9.26 -10.08
CA SER A 179 -25.41 8.10 -10.80
C SER A 179 -24.28 7.42 -10.01
N SER A 180 -23.87 6.23 -10.47
CA SER A 180 -22.78 5.47 -9.86
C SER A 180 -21.87 4.79 -10.88
N LEU A 181 -20.57 4.77 -10.63
CA LEU A 181 -19.54 4.04 -11.37
C LEU A 181 -19.39 2.60 -10.85
N ASN A 182 -19.44 1.61 -11.72
CA ASN A 182 -19.25 0.21 -11.31
C ASN A 182 -17.76 -0.12 -11.08
N LEU A 183 -17.42 -0.57 -9.87
CA LEU A 183 -16.16 -1.23 -9.55
C LEU A 183 -16.28 -2.71 -9.95
N ARG A 184 -15.39 -3.21 -10.81
CA ARG A 184 -15.46 -4.55 -11.39
C ARG A 184 -14.27 -5.43 -11.03
N SER A 185 -14.46 -6.74 -11.07
CA SER A 185 -13.40 -7.71 -10.79
C SER A 185 -12.32 -7.79 -11.88
N THR A 186 -12.63 -7.36 -13.10
CA THR A 186 -11.73 -7.36 -14.26
C THR A 186 -11.90 -6.04 -15.05
N PRO A 187 -10.90 -5.61 -15.85
CA PRO A 187 -10.98 -4.40 -16.67
C PRO A 187 -11.85 -4.63 -17.91
N SER A 188 -13.14 -4.93 -17.69
CA SER A 188 -14.10 -5.20 -18.75
C SER A 188 -15.54 -4.93 -18.28
N THR A 189 -16.40 -4.47 -19.19
CA THR A 189 -17.83 -4.25 -18.93
C THR A 189 -18.60 -5.54 -18.63
N SER A 190 -18.04 -6.70 -18.98
CA SER A 190 -18.57 -8.02 -18.61
C SER A 190 -18.06 -8.53 -17.24
N GLY A 191 -17.10 -7.84 -16.62
CA GLY A 191 -16.58 -8.20 -15.30
C GLY A 191 -17.65 -8.09 -14.21
N LYS A 192 -17.60 -8.99 -13.21
CA LYS A 192 -18.53 -8.98 -12.07
C LYS A 192 -18.46 -7.63 -11.37
N ILE A 193 -19.63 -7.02 -11.13
CA ILE A 193 -19.72 -5.79 -10.33
C ILE A 193 -19.45 -6.16 -8.87
N LEU A 194 -18.37 -5.62 -8.32
CA LEU A 194 -17.97 -5.74 -6.92
C LEU A 194 -18.65 -4.68 -6.05
N SER A 195 -18.80 -3.45 -6.58
CA SER A 195 -19.45 -2.33 -5.90
C SER A 195 -19.87 -1.23 -6.88
N LYS A 196 -20.65 -0.26 -6.40
CA LYS A 196 -21.08 0.95 -7.12
C LYS A 196 -20.57 2.19 -6.39
N LEU A 197 -19.61 2.88 -7.01
CA LEU A 197 -18.95 4.07 -6.49
C LEU A 197 -19.76 5.31 -6.88
N GLN A 198 -20.12 6.15 -5.91
CA GLN A 198 -20.88 7.37 -6.18
C GLN A 198 -19.97 8.49 -6.69
N ALA A 199 -20.55 9.54 -7.29
CA ALA A 199 -19.83 10.77 -7.59
C ALA A 199 -19.05 11.27 -6.36
N GLY A 200 -17.82 11.72 -6.56
CA GLY A 200 -16.92 12.21 -5.51
C GLY A 200 -16.14 11.14 -4.75
N THR A 201 -16.37 9.84 -5.00
CA THR A 201 -15.60 8.76 -4.34
C THR A 201 -14.13 8.84 -4.75
N VAL A 202 -13.18 8.99 -3.82
CA VAL A 202 -11.75 8.90 -4.19
C VAL A 202 -11.36 7.44 -4.32
N VAL A 203 -10.56 7.19 -5.34
CA VAL A 203 -9.95 5.92 -5.64
C VAL A 203 -8.44 6.09 -5.70
N ILE A 204 -7.74 5.12 -5.13
CA ILE A 204 -6.29 5.04 -5.24
C ILE A 204 -5.99 4.30 -6.54
N VAL A 205 -5.51 5.02 -7.55
CA VAL A 205 -5.14 4.45 -8.84
C VAL A 205 -3.76 3.81 -8.72
N GLN A 206 -3.70 2.50 -8.89
CA GLN A 206 -2.48 1.70 -8.81
C GLN A 206 -1.87 1.44 -10.20
N ALA A 207 -2.71 1.42 -11.22
CA ALA A 207 -2.31 1.26 -12.62
C ALA A 207 -3.43 1.76 -13.55
N GLU A 208 -3.06 2.31 -14.70
CA GLU A 208 -4.00 2.70 -15.75
C GLU A 208 -3.59 2.06 -17.07
N GLY A 209 -4.56 1.64 -17.87
CA GLY A 209 -4.30 1.10 -19.19
C GLY A 209 -5.58 0.68 -19.90
N ASN A 210 -5.61 0.86 -21.22
CA ASN A 210 -6.71 0.43 -22.08
C ASN A 210 -8.09 0.94 -21.63
N GLY A 211 -8.18 2.17 -21.12
CA GLY A 211 -9.43 2.79 -20.66
C GLY A 211 -9.92 2.31 -19.28
N TRP A 212 -9.14 1.49 -18.57
CA TRP A 212 -9.45 1.03 -17.22
C TRP A 212 -8.38 1.48 -16.22
N SER A 213 -8.84 1.78 -15.02
CA SER A 213 -7.99 2.04 -13.87
C SER A 213 -8.11 0.89 -12.89
N LYS A 214 -6.99 0.26 -12.55
CA LYS A 214 -6.92 -0.62 -11.38
C LYS A 214 -6.89 0.28 -10.15
N VAL A 215 -7.92 0.13 -9.32
CA VAL A 215 -8.13 1.00 -8.19
C VAL A 215 -8.32 0.24 -6.90
N LYS A 216 -7.87 0.86 -5.81
CA LYS A 216 -8.23 0.48 -4.45
C LYS A 216 -9.16 1.54 -3.87
N VAL A 217 -10.29 1.10 -3.31
CA VAL A 217 -11.27 1.97 -2.66
C VAL A 217 -11.86 1.21 -1.47
N ASN A 218 -11.79 1.81 -0.29
CA ASN A 218 -12.03 1.12 0.98
C ASN A 218 -11.15 -0.16 1.09
N ASN A 219 -11.77 -1.29 1.43
CA ASN A 219 -11.12 -2.61 1.47
C ASN A 219 -11.28 -3.42 0.17
N LEU A 220 -11.74 -2.81 -0.92
CA LEU A 220 -11.97 -3.47 -2.20
C LEU A 220 -10.91 -3.06 -3.22
N GLU A 221 -10.41 -4.03 -3.97
CA GLU A 221 -9.53 -3.83 -5.12
C GLU A 221 -10.28 -4.30 -6.38
N GLY A 222 -10.23 -3.51 -7.44
CA GLY A 222 -10.92 -3.82 -8.69
C GLY A 222 -10.60 -2.82 -9.80
N TYR A 223 -11.43 -2.81 -10.83
CA TYR A 223 -11.24 -2.00 -12.03
C TYR A 223 -12.45 -1.10 -12.25
N VAL A 224 -12.19 0.16 -12.57
CA VAL A 224 -13.20 1.14 -12.99
C VAL A 224 -12.83 1.71 -14.35
N SER A 225 -13.82 2.20 -15.11
CA SER A 225 -13.51 2.90 -16.36
C SER A 225 -12.82 4.23 -16.03
N SER A 226 -11.65 4.46 -16.63
CA SER A 226 -10.83 5.65 -16.40
C SER A 226 -11.52 6.94 -16.83
N GLU A 227 -12.50 6.86 -17.75
CA GLU A 227 -13.24 8.03 -18.25
C GLU A 227 -14.06 8.74 -17.16
N TYR A 228 -14.45 7.99 -16.12
CA TYR A 228 -15.19 8.51 -14.97
C TYR A 228 -14.28 8.81 -13.80
N LEU A 229 -12.96 8.88 -14.01
CA LEU A 229 -12.01 9.36 -13.03
C LEU A 229 -11.47 10.71 -13.46
N SER A 230 -11.57 11.71 -12.59
CA SER A 230 -10.84 12.97 -12.77
C SER A 230 -9.73 13.08 -11.73
N SER A 231 -8.59 13.61 -12.16
CA SER A 231 -7.60 14.15 -11.22
C SER A 231 -8.29 15.21 -10.37
N LYS A 232 -7.93 15.28 -9.07
CA LYS A 232 -8.39 16.34 -8.17
C LYS A 232 -8.31 17.67 -8.93
N GLY A 233 -9.46 18.31 -9.13
CA GLY A 233 -9.48 19.59 -9.81
C GLY A 233 -8.56 20.54 -9.04
N ASN A 234 -7.67 21.23 -9.74
CA ASN A 234 -7.07 22.50 -9.29
C ASN A 234 -8.16 23.59 -9.17
N GLY A 235 -9.35 23.25 -8.66
CA GLY A 235 -10.17 24.23 -7.98
C GLY A 235 -9.39 24.55 -6.73
N SER A 236 -8.86 25.77 -6.64
CA SER A 236 -8.17 26.29 -5.46
C SER A 236 -9.12 26.15 -4.26
N ALA A 237 -9.13 24.99 -3.62
CA ALA A 237 -9.69 24.84 -2.30
C ALA A 237 -8.82 25.73 -1.42
N ASN A 238 -9.40 26.77 -0.82
CA ASN A 238 -8.69 27.60 0.15
C ASN A 238 -8.54 26.79 1.45
N ALA A 239 -7.71 25.76 1.39
CA ALA A 239 -7.40 24.89 2.52
C ALA A 239 -6.41 25.62 3.42
N THR A 240 -6.85 26.01 4.61
CA THR A 240 -5.96 26.50 5.66
C THR A 240 -5.39 25.31 6.41
N ILE A 241 -4.08 25.09 6.30
CA ILE A 241 -3.40 23.95 6.92
C ILE A 241 -2.55 24.43 8.09
N ASN A 242 -2.90 23.98 9.29
CA ASN A 242 -2.13 24.21 10.50
C ASN A 242 -1.50 22.91 10.96
N LYS A 243 -0.20 22.90 11.25
CA LYS A 243 0.50 21.72 11.78
C LYS A 243 1.10 22.04 13.13
N SER A 244 0.79 21.20 14.11
CA SER A 244 1.42 21.18 15.42
C SER A 244 2.10 19.82 15.64
N TYR A 245 3.10 19.78 16.50
CA TYR A 245 3.87 18.57 16.78
C TYR A 245 3.85 18.29 18.28
N VAL A 246 3.65 17.03 18.65
CA VAL A 246 3.67 16.56 20.04
C VAL A 246 4.81 15.58 20.21
N ASN A 247 5.74 15.91 21.10
CA ASN A 247 6.89 15.07 21.39
C ASN A 247 6.55 14.07 22.50
N TYR A 248 6.77 12.79 22.25
CA TYR A 248 6.74 11.74 23.26
C TYR A 248 8.16 11.32 23.62
N ASN A 249 8.45 11.22 24.92
CA ASN A 249 9.66 10.65 25.51
C ASN A 249 9.64 9.11 25.48
N LEU A 250 8.98 8.53 24.49
CA LEU A 250 9.07 7.12 24.11
C LEU A 250 9.77 7.03 22.76
N THR A 251 10.63 6.03 22.61
CA THR A 251 11.11 5.62 21.29
C THR A 251 10.03 4.85 20.55
N LEU A 252 10.13 4.80 19.22
CA LEU A 252 9.21 4.01 18.40
C LEU A 252 9.25 2.51 18.78
N GLU A 253 10.41 2.00 19.18
CA GLU A 253 10.56 0.61 19.60
C GLU A 253 9.88 0.35 20.95
N GLU A 254 10.08 1.21 21.95
CA GLU A 254 9.39 1.10 23.24
C GLU A 254 7.87 1.14 23.04
N MET A 255 7.38 2.10 22.26
CA MET A 255 5.96 2.20 21.97
C MET A 255 5.44 0.95 21.23
N THR A 256 6.19 0.42 20.26
CA THR A 256 5.82 -0.83 19.58
C THR A 256 5.74 -2.01 20.56
N ASN A 257 6.69 -2.13 21.48
CA ASN A 257 6.69 -3.22 22.47
C ASN A 257 5.51 -3.09 23.45
N ILE A 258 5.14 -1.87 23.85
CA ILE A 258 3.93 -1.60 24.65
C ILE A 258 2.70 -2.07 23.88
N GLN A 259 2.59 -1.78 22.58
CA GLN A 259 1.46 -2.20 21.76
C GLN A 259 1.37 -3.71 21.59
N LEU A 260 2.50 -4.41 21.49
CA LEU A 260 2.51 -5.87 21.37
C LEU A 260 1.99 -6.58 22.63
N SER A 261 2.07 -5.94 23.80
CA SER A 261 1.58 -6.52 25.06
C SER A 261 0.07 -6.78 25.09
N VAL A 262 -0.70 -6.12 24.21
CA VAL A 262 -2.16 -6.25 24.10
C VAL A 262 -2.62 -7.05 22.88
N ASN A 263 -1.71 -7.79 22.22
CA ASN A 263 -1.99 -8.61 21.04
C ASN A 263 -2.74 -7.86 19.93
N PRO A 264 -2.12 -6.83 19.32
CA PRO A 264 -2.77 -6.03 18.29
C PRO A 264 -3.15 -6.92 17.11
N GLN A 265 -4.25 -6.61 16.41
CA GLN A 265 -4.83 -7.46 15.38
C GLN A 265 -4.60 -6.88 13.98
N THR A 266 -4.68 -7.74 12.96
CA THR A 266 -4.65 -7.34 11.55
C THR A 266 -5.44 -8.32 10.68
N ASP A 267 -5.95 -7.82 9.56
CA ASP A 267 -6.56 -8.59 8.46
C ASP A 267 -5.54 -9.00 7.39
N LYS A 268 -4.25 -8.68 7.59
CA LYS A 268 -3.16 -9.18 6.74
C LYS A 268 -3.02 -10.69 6.89
N LYS A 269 -2.70 -11.34 5.77
CA LYS A 269 -2.41 -12.77 5.74
C LYS A 269 -0.92 -12.99 5.94
N TYR A 270 -0.59 -13.85 6.91
CA TYR A 270 0.77 -14.29 7.16
C TYR A 270 0.96 -15.73 6.71
N ASP A 271 2.19 -16.04 6.29
CA ASP A 271 2.65 -17.41 6.34
C ASP A 271 2.64 -17.90 7.79
N THR A 272 2.10 -19.10 8.03
CA THR A 272 1.99 -19.63 9.37
C THR A 272 2.61 -21.02 9.49
N TYR A 273 3.27 -21.23 10.62
CA TYR A 273 4.04 -22.42 10.92
C TYR A 273 3.65 -22.95 12.29
N ILE A 274 3.63 -24.27 12.41
CA ILE A 274 3.32 -24.99 13.65
C ILE A 274 4.33 -26.11 13.84
N ARG A 275 4.75 -26.35 15.08
CA ARG A 275 5.76 -27.37 15.38
C ARG A 275 5.19 -28.77 15.15
N GLU A 276 6.01 -29.71 14.71
CA GLU A 276 5.55 -31.02 14.25
C GLU A 276 4.82 -31.85 15.31
N ASP A 277 5.18 -31.68 16.57
CA ASP A 277 4.58 -32.37 17.73
C ASP A 277 3.18 -31.85 18.10
N ALA A 278 2.77 -30.73 17.51
CA ALA A 278 1.42 -30.19 17.68
C ALA A 278 0.36 -30.94 16.86
N ILE A 279 0.77 -31.75 15.88
CA ILE A 279 -0.13 -32.29 14.86
C ILE A 279 -0.03 -33.82 14.77
N ALA A 280 -1.19 -34.48 14.72
CA ALA A 280 -1.31 -35.89 14.32
C ALA A 280 -1.97 -36.00 12.94
N PHE A 281 -1.37 -36.80 12.06
CA PHE A 281 -1.97 -37.18 10.78
C PHE A 281 -2.79 -38.46 10.98
N LYS A 282 -4.05 -38.28 11.40
CA LYS A 282 -4.98 -39.38 11.71
C LYS A 282 -5.72 -39.91 10.48
N THR A 283 -5.51 -39.30 9.32
CA THR A 283 -6.18 -39.62 8.06
C THR A 283 -5.20 -40.16 7.03
N ALA A 284 -5.68 -40.93 6.05
CA ALA A 284 -4.89 -41.33 4.87
C ALA A 284 -4.39 -40.12 4.07
N ASP A 285 -5.08 -38.98 4.18
CA ASP A 285 -4.62 -37.70 3.64
C ASP A 285 -3.51 -37.12 4.51
N SER A 286 -2.26 -37.30 4.06
CA SER A 286 -1.05 -36.79 4.72
C SER A 286 -0.92 -35.26 4.69
N THR A 287 -1.81 -34.55 3.99
CA THR A 287 -1.83 -33.08 3.99
C THR A 287 -2.72 -32.51 5.07
N LYS A 288 -3.51 -33.34 5.77
CA LYS A 288 -4.43 -32.88 6.83
C LYS A 288 -3.95 -33.32 8.20
N GLY A 289 -3.50 -32.34 8.97
CA GLY A 289 -3.04 -32.52 10.34
C GLY A 289 -4.10 -32.13 11.36
N THR A 290 -4.35 -32.97 12.36
CA THR A 290 -5.22 -32.62 13.50
C THR A 290 -4.38 -32.14 14.68
N VAL A 291 -4.69 -30.95 15.20
CA VAL A 291 -4.01 -30.36 16.36
C VAL A 291 -4.26 -31.22 17.61
N ILE A 292 -3.19 -31.55 18.34
CA ILE A 292 -3.22 -32.39 19.53
C ILE A 292 -3.09 -31.52 20.78
N GLY A 293 -4.19 -31.29 21.50
CA GLY A 293 -4.18 -30.45 22.70
C GLY A 293 -4.41 -28.96 22.42
N ASN A 294 -4.59 -28.19 23.49
CA ASN A 294 -4.90 -26.75 23.43
C ASN A 294 -3.64 -25.90 23.65
N GLY A 295 -3.66 -24.65 23.17
CA GLY A 295 -2.61 -23.66 23.48
C GLY A 295 -1.43 -23.67 22.50
N TRP A 296 -1.52 -24.42 21.42
CA TRP A 296 -0.49 -24.45 20.38
C TRP A 296 -0.42 -23.14 19.62
N ARG A 297 0.78 -22.60 19.43
CA ARG A 297 1.01 -21.29 18.79
C ARG A 297 1.33 -21.47 17.32
N LEU A 298 0.49 -20.92 16.44
CA LEU A 298 0.88 -20.64 15.06
C LEU A 298 1.82 -19.45 15.04
N ARG A 299 2.90 -19.57 14.28
CA ARG A 299 3.95 -18.54 14.23
C ARG A 299 4.24 -18.09 12.81
N GLY A 300 4.73 -16.87 12.68
CA GLY A 300 5.10 -16.29 11.38
C GLY A 300 6.30 -16.95 10.68
N GLY A 301 6.99 -17.87 11.37
CA GLY A 301 8.16 -18.59 10.86
C GLY A 301 8.42 -19.88 11.62
N ALA A 302 9.38 -20.66 11.11
CA ALA A 302 9.76 -21.97 11.64
C ALA A 302 10.72 -21.83 12.84
N GLY A 303 10.16 -21.60 14.02
CA GLY A 303 10.90 -21.51 15.27
C GLY A 303 10.11 -20.79 16.37
N THR A 304 10.53 -20.96 17.61
CA THR A 304 9.86 -20.35 18.77
C THR A 304 10.11 -18.84 18.94
N ASP A 305 11.11 -18.27 18.26
CA ASP A 305 11.44 -16.84 18.30
C ASP A 305 10.55 -15.99 17.39
N TYR A 306 9.80 -16.61 16.47
CA TYR A 306 8.88 -15.91 15.58
C TYR A 306 7.59 -15.49 16.29
N SER A 307 7.02 -14.36 15.88
CA SER A 307 5.77 -13.82 16.43
C SER A 307 4.63 -14.84 16.37
N VAL A 308 3.82 -14.88 17.42
CA VAL A 308 2.61 -15.69 17.48
C VAL A 308 1.55 -15.02 16.63
N VAL A 309 1.05 -15.73 15.62
CA VAL A 309 -0.02 -15.27 14.73
C VAL A 309 -1.39 -15.63 15.31
N SER A 310 -1.52 -16.83 15.87
CA SER A 310 -2.75 -17.31 16.51
C SER A 310 -2.48 -18.45 17.48
N THR A 311 -3.47 -18.75 18.33
CA THR A 311 -3.46 -19.91 19.23
C THR A 311 -4.52 -20.91 18.81
N LEU A 312 -4.14 -22.18 18.76
CA LEU A 312 -4.96 -23.30 18.30
C LEU A 312 -5.54 -24.10 19.47
N THR A 313 -6.66 -24.76 19.18
CA THR A 313 -7.40 -25.65 20.06
C THR A 313 -7.35 -27.08 19.53
N SER A 314 -7.49 -28.05 20.45
CA SER A 314 -7.42 -29.47 20.16
C SER A 314 -8.50 -29.88 19.15
N GLY A 315 -8.13 -30.73 18.20
CA GLY A 315 -9.06 -31.23 17.18
C GLY A 315 -9.19 -30.34 15.95
N GLN A 316 -8.63 -29.13 15.94
CA GLN A 316 -8.61 -28.31 14.73
C GLN A 316 -7.81 -29.01 13.63
N VAL A 317 -8.36 -29.03 12.41
CA VAL A 317 -7.72 -29.62 11.24
C VAL A 317 -7.05 -28.52 10.41
N LEU A 318 -5.76 -28.71 10.12
CA LEU A 318 -4.94 -27.79 9.33
C LEU A 318 -4.45 -28.48 8.07
N THR A 319 -4.42 -27.73 6.97
CA THR A 319 -3.80 -28.20 5.72
C THR A 319 -2.32 -27.86 5.74
N VAL A 320 -1.47 -28.87 5.78
CA VAL A 320 -0.01 -28.78 5.73
C VAL A 320 0.44 -28.65 4.28
N THR A 321 1.32 -27.69 4.03
CA THR A 321 1.82 -27.34 2.68
C THR A 321 3.31 -27.63 2.52
N SER A 322 4.09 -27.54 3.59
CA SER A 322 5.50 -27.92 3.60
C SER A 322 6.00 -28.26 5.01
N LYS A 323 7.16 -28.92 5.08
CA LYS A 323 7.88 -29.25 6.31
C LYS A 323 9.29 -28.64 6.23
N ILE A 324 9.72 -27.92 7.25
CA ILE A 324 11.03 -27.26 7.32
C ILE A 324 11.63 -27.45 8.71
N LYS A 325 12.96 -27.59 8.81
CA LYS A 325 13.66 -27.65 10.10
C LYS A 325 13.88 -26.22 10.62
N GLY A 326 13.36 -25.92 11.80
CA GLY A 326 13.50 -24.62 12.45
C GLY A 326 14.87 -24.44 13.09
N THR A 327 15.16 -23.19 13.49
CA THR A 327 16.40 -22.84 14.21
C THR A 327 16.48 -23.46 15.60
N ASP A 328 15.33 -23.84 16.17
CA ASP A 328 15.19 -24.55 17.45
C ASP A 328 15.41 -26.07 17.34
N GLY A 329 15.76 -26.58 16.15
CA GLY A 329 16.10 -27.98 15.91
C GLY A 329 14.90 -28.90 15.65
N TYR A 330 13.67 -28.43 15.87
CA TYR A 330 12.45 -29.16 15.56
C TYR A 330 12.05 -28.98 14.09
N TYR A 331 11.26 -29.91 13.55
CA TYR A 331 10.55 -29.59 12.31
C TYR A 331 9.28 -28.80 12.58
N TRP A 332 8.97 -27.94 11.62
CA TRP A 332 7.81 -27.08 11.58
C TRP A 332 7.05 -27.32 10.28
N TYR A 333 5.74 -27.42 10.38
CA TYR A 333 4.83 -27.50 9.24
C TYR A 333 4.35 -26.10 8.86
N LYS A 334 4.53 -25.71 7.60
CA LYS A 334 3.81 -24.56 7.05
C LYS A 334 2.37 -24.97 6.79
N VAL A 335 1.42 -24.21 7.30
CA VAL A 335 -0.01 -24.53 7.17
C VAL A 335 -0.77 -23.44 6.43
N ASN A 336 -1.82 -23.86 5.71
CA ASN A 336 -2.82 -22.93 5.22
C ASN A 336 -3.80 -22.62 6.36
N TYR A 337 -3.68 -21.42 6.92
CA TYR A 337 -4.54 -20.93 7.98
C TYR A 337 -5.19 -19.63 7.53
N SER A 338 -6.50 -19.67 7.28
CA SER A 338 -7.27 -18.52 6.81
C SER A 338 -8.25 -18.08 7.89
N GLN A 339 -7.88 -17.07 8.67
CA GLN A 339 -8.79 -16.32 9.52
C GLN A 339 -8.94 -14.88 9.01
N SER A 340 -10.08 -14.26 9.31
CA SER A 340 -10.35 -12.86 8.95
C SER A 340 -9.47 -11.88 9.74
N TRP A 341 -9.05 -12.27 10.94
CA TRP A 341 -8.21 -11.48 11.84
C TRP A 341 -7.18 -12.37 12.51
N VAL A 342 -5.95 -11.88 12.63
CA VAL A 342 -4.84 -12.54 13.31
C VAL A 342 -4.04 -11.54 14.14
N THR A 343 -3.21 -12.04 15.06
CA THR A 343 -2.29 -11.18 15.81
C THR A 343 -1.21 -10.62 14.86
N ALA A 344 -1.02 -9.32 14.91
CA ALA A 344 -0.09 -8.58 14.07
C ALA A 344 1.38 -8.85 14.45
N SER A 345 2.27 -8.82 13.46
CA SER A 345 3.71 -8.89 13.70
C SER A 345 4.25 -7.60 14.33
N LYS A 346 5.47 -7.68 14.90
CA LYS A 346 6.20 -6.49 15.41
C LYS A 346 6.44 -5.49 14.28
N GLU A 347 6.81 -5.97 13.09
CA GLU A 347 7.14 -5.16 11.93
C GLU A 347 5.92 -4.41 11.41
N ASP A 348 4.78 -5.07 11.28
CA ASP A 348 3.55 -4.43 10.83
C ASP A 348 3.01 -3.47 11.89
N THR A 349 3.06 -3.84 13.16
CA THR A 349 2.69 -2.93 14.26
C THR A 349 3.55 -1.67 14.23
N ALA A 350 4.88 -1.80 14.12
CA ALA A 350 5.80 -0.67 14.00
C ALA A 350 5.54 0.18 12.75
N TYR A 351 5.20 -0.44 11.62
CA TYR A 351 4.88 0.26 10.37
C TYR A 351 3.68 1.19 10.53
N TYR A 352 2.56 0.68 11.07
CA TYR A 352 1.36 1.49 11.25
C TYR A 352 1.45 2.48 12.41
N LEU A 353 2.33 2.22 13.38
CA LEU A 353 2.59 3.13 14.48
C LEU A 353 3.48 4.31 14.05
N ASN A 354 4.41 4.11 13.11
CA ASN A 354 5.38 5.14 12.73
C ASN A 354 4.75 6.31 11.95
N PRO A 355 4.69 7.52 12.51
CA PRO A 355 4.02 8.65 11.87
C PRO A 355 4.70 9.08 10.55
N ASN A 356 6.01 8.86 10.44
CA ASN A 356 6.81 9.21 9.25
C ASN A 356 6.39 8.42 8.00
N ASN A 357 5.73 7.27 8.17
CA ASN A 357 5.22 6.49 7.05
C ASN A 357 3.99 7.14 6.39
N PHE A 358 3.36 8.12 7.04
CA PHE A 358 2.04 8.64 6.65
C PHE A 358 1.98 10.16 6.47
N ILE A 359 2.90 10.90 7.10
CA ILE A 359 2.88 12.38 7.14
C ILE A 359 2.91 13.06 5.76
N ASN A 360 3.52 12.42 4.76
CA ASN A 360 3.68 12.97 3.41
C ASN A 360 2.54 12.57 2.44
N SER A 361 1.51 11.88 2.92
CA SER A 361 0.35 11.50 2.11
C SER A 361 -0.82 12.42 2.41
N ASP A 362 -1.41 13.00 1.37
CA ASP A 362 -2.58 13.89 1.49
C ASP A 362 -3.76 13.21 2.20
N THR A 363 -4.00 11.92 1.91
CA THR A 363 -5.02 11.13 2.62
C THR A 363 -4.51 10.59 3.96
N GLN A 364 -3.38 9.89 3.99
CA GLN A 364 -2.96 9.16 5.20
C GLN A 364 -2.54 10.10 6.34
N SER A 365 -2.13 11.33 6.05
CA SER A 365 -1.86 12.35 7.07
C SER A 365 -3.10 12.74 7.87
N LEU A 366 -4.32 12.55 7.34
CA LEU A 366 -5.57 12.86 8.05
C LEU A 366 -5.78 12.01 9.31
N GLN A 367 -5.00 10.95 9.51
CA GLN A 367 -5.02 10.24 10.79
C GLN A 367 -4.50 11.12 11.94
N PHE A 368 -3.75 12.17 11.62
CA PHE A 368 -3.24 13.19 12.54
C PHE A 368 -4.14 14.43 12.60
N LEU A 369 -5.29 14.44 11.91
CA LEU A 369 -6.26 15.54 11.97
C LEU A 369 -6.82 15.65 13.40
N LYS A 370 -6.73 16.84 13.99
CA LYS A 370 -7.35 17.18 15.27
C LYS A 370 -8.87 17.14 15.12
N LEU A 371 -9.45 16.06 15.62
CA LEU A 371 -10.89 15.85 15.72
C LEU A 371 -11.52 16.79 16.73
N SER A 372 -10.75 17.38 17.65
CA SER A 372 -11.19 18.43 18.57
C SER A 372 -11.28 19.83 17.94
N ALA A 373 -10.84 19.98 16.68
CA ALA A 373 -10.82 21.25 15.97
C ALA A 373 -11.81 21.24 14.79
N LYS A 374 -12.52 22.36 14.63
CA LYS A 374 -13.51 22.55 13.56
C LYS A 374 -12.83 22.65 12.19
N ALA A 375 -13.57 22.22 11.17
CA ALA A 375 -13.19 22.35 9.77
C ALA A 375 -13.58 23.71 9.17
N ASN A 376 -14.48 24.47 9.84
CA ASN A 376 -14.98 25.78 9.40
C ASN A 376 -15.66 25.73 8.02
N VAL A 377 -16.49 24.70 7.79
CA VAL A 377 -17.15 24.47 6.51
C VAL A 377 -18.44 25.28 6.37
N ASP A 378 -18.81 25.61 5.13
CA ASP A 378 -20.11 26.17 4.78
C ASP A 378 -21.17 25.04 4.78
N ASP A 379 -22.20 25.17 5.60
CA ASP A 379 -23.24 24.15 5.75
C ASP A 379 -24.08 23.96 4.48
N LYS A 380 -24.32 25.02 3.70
CA LYS A 380 -25.01 24.94 2.40
C LYS A 380 -24.17 24.21 1.37
N GLU A 381 -22.86 24.43 1.39
CA GLU A 381 -21.94 23.71 0.51
C GLU A 381 -21.91 22.22 0.86
N VAL A 382 -21.83 21.89 2.15
CA VAL A 382 -21.88 20.50 2.63
C VAL A 382 -23.20 19.84 2.23
N ASP A 383 -24.33 20.50 2.41
CA ASP A 383 -25.62 19.93 2.02
C ASP A 383 -25.71 19.67 0.51
N SER A 384 -25.24 20.61 -0.32
CA SER A 384 -25.31 20.48 -1.78
C SER A 384 -24.29 19.49 -2.36
N LYS A 385 -23.09 19.38 -1.78
CA LYS A 385 -22.00 18.58 -2.36
C LYS A 385 -21.74 17.26 -1.65
N ILE A 386 -22.00 17.18 -0.35
CA ILE A 386 -21.70 15.99 0.47
C ILE A 386 -22.98 15.22 0.82
N LEU A 387 -23.98 15.90 1.39
CA LEU A 387 -25.18 15.26 1.92
C LEU A 387 -26.30 15.10 0.89
N ALA A 388 -26.18 15.70 -0.30
CA ALA A 388 -27.11 15.51 -1.39
C ALA A 388 -27.28 14.03 -1.74
N GLY A 389 -28.53 13.55 -1.71
CA GLY A 389 -28.88 12.16 -1.99
C GLY A 389 -28.46 11.15 -0.91
N LYS A 390 -28.00 11.59 0.27
CA LYS A 390 -27.59 10.71 1.37
C LYS A 390 -28.74 10.33 2.31
N GLY A 391 -29.87 9.95 1.72
CA GLY A 391 -31.06 9.51 2.45
C GLY A 391 -31.50 10.52 3.51
N ILE A 392 -31.74 10.05 4.74
CA ILE A 392 -32.21 10.90 5.84
C ILE A 392 -31.20 11.97 6.29
N LEU A 393 -29.93 11.85 5.88
CA LEU A 393 -28.89 12.83 6.18
C LEU A 393 -28.89 14.02 5.22
N ALA A 394 -29.63 13.96 4.10
CA ALA A 394 -29.73 15.06 3.17
C ALA A 394 -30.34 16.31 3.83
N GLY A 395 -29.71 17.48 3.66
CA GLY A 395 -30.18 18.74 4.24
C GLY A 395 -29.94 18.86 5.75
N LYS A 396 -29.00 18.08 6.33
CA LYS A 396 -28.71 18.05 7.77
C LYS A 396 -27.34 18.61 8.14
N ALA A 397 -26.63 19.28 7.22
CA ALA A 397 -25.31 19.84 7.50
C ALA A 397 -25.32 20.77 8.73
N SER A 398 -26.34 21.61 8.87
CA SER A 398 -26.50 22.50 10.02
C SER A 398 -26.57 21.78 11.37
N SER A 399 -27.09 20.55 11.41
CA SER A 399 -27.12 19.73 12.63
C SER A 399 -25.74 19.20 13.00
N PHE A 400 -24.93 18.80 12.00
CA PHE A 400 -23.53 18.41 12.21
C PHE A 400 -22.68 19.60 12.67
N VAL A 401 -22.87 20.77 12.08
CA VAL A 401 -22.18 22.01 12.51
C VAL A 401 -22.61 22.40 13.93
N THR A 402 -23.89 22.28 14.26
CA THR A 402 -24.40 22.52 15.63
C THR A 402 -23.75 21.56 16.63
N ALA A 403 -23.67 20.28 16.29
CA ALA A 403 -23.02 19.27 17.11
C ALA A 403 -21.51 19.55 17.30
N ALA A 404 -20.82 19.89 16.21
CA ALA A 404 -19.42 20.29 16.21
C ALA A 404 -19.15 21.51 17.11
N ASN A 405 -20.04 22.50 17.06
CA ASN A 405 -19.97 23.69 17.91
C ASN A 405 -20.20 23.36 19.38
N ALA A 406 -21.19 22.51 19.69
CA ALA A 406 -21.55 22.18 21.06
C ALA A 406 -20.51 21.31 21.77
N TYR A 407 -19.85 20.42 21.04
CA TYR A 407 -18.98 19.39 21.63
C TYR A 407 -17.52 19.48 21.22
N GLY A 408 -17.12 20.52 20.48
CA GLY A 408 -15.74 20.72 20.06
C GLY A 408 -15.24 19.54 19.24
N ILE A 409 -16.01 19.13 18.23
CA ILE A 409 -15.66 17.99 17.37
C ILE A 409 -15.69 18.39 15.90
N ASN A 410 -14.80 17.81 15.10
CA ASN A 410 -14.68 18.08 13.67
C ASN A 410 -15.94 17.62 12.92
N GLU A 411 -16.61 18.53 12.25
CA GLU A 411 -17.89 18.29 11.57
C GLU A 411 -17.76 17.35 10.37
N ILE A 412 -16.64 17.37 9.65
CA ILE A 412 -16.40 16.46 8.51
C ILE A 412 -16.15 15.03 9.01
N TYR A 413 -15.45 14.88 10.14
CA TYR A 413 -15.32 13.60 10.82
C TYR A 413 -16.69 13.05 11.27
N LEU A 414 -17.54 13.87 11.89
CA LEU A 414 -18.90 13.47 12.27
C LEU A 414 -19.72 13.01 11.06
N ILE A 415 -19.69 13.78 9.97
CA ILE A 415 -20.40 13.43 8.73
C ILE A 415 -19.86 12.12 8.15
N SER A 416 -18.54 11.96 8.10
CA SER A 416 -17.89 10.73 7.62
C SER A 416 -18.36 9.51 8.42
N HIS A 417 -18.38 9.60 9.76
CA HIS A 417 -18.89 8.53 10.60
C HIS A 417 -20.37 8.26 10.36
N ALA A 418 -21.22 9.30 10.34
CA ALA A 418 -22.63 9.11 10.11
C ALA A 418 -22.91 8.45 8.76
N LEU A 419 -22.21 8.84 7.70
CA LEU A 419 -22.35 8.21 6.38
C LEU A 419 -21.93 6.74 6.39
N LEU A 420 -20.85 6.39 7.10
CA LEU A 420 -20.41 5.01 7.23
C LEU A 420 -21.43 4.16 8.00
N GLU A 421 -21.77 4.58 9.21
CA GLU A 421 -22.62 3.81 10.14
C GLU A 421 -24.06 3.64 9.63
N THR A 422 -24.55 4.61 8.86
CA THR A 422 -25.92 4.59 8.34
C THR A 422 -26.02 4.07 6.91
N GLY A 423 -24.90 3.66 6.28
CA GLY A 423 -24.90 3.29 4.87
C GLY A 423 -25.41 4.41 3.97
N ASN A 424 -24.84 5.62 4.09
CA ASN A 424 -25.28 6.85 3.42
C ASN A 424 -26.73 7.25 3.76
N GLY A 425 -27.12 7.14 5.03
CA GLY A 425 -28.43 7.57 5.54
C GLY A 425 -29.59 6.62 5.20
N THR A 426 -29.30 5.37 4.83
CA THR A 426 -30.31 4.40 4.36
C THR A 426 -30.58 3.25 5.34
N SER A 427 -29.75 3.08 6.37
CA SER A 427 -29.94 2.03 7.38
C SER A 427 -31.28 2.15 8.09
N THR A 428 -31.83 1.01 8.52
CA THR A 428 -33.07 0.97 9.31
C THR A 428 -32.99 1.83 10.55
N LEU A 429 -31.87 1.78 11.27
CA LEU A 429 -31.70 2.51 12.52
C LEU A 429 -31.62 4.03 12.31
N ALA A 430 -31.05 4.47 11.18
CA ALA A 430 -31.04 5.88 10.79
C ALA A 430 -32.41 6.38 10.35
N ASN A 431 -33.23 5.54 9.69
CA ASN A 431 -34.53 5.95 9.13
C ASN A 431 -35.69 5.88 10.14
N GLY A 432 -35.42 5.37 11.33
CA GLY A 432 -36.37 5.38 12.44
C GLY A 432 -36.85 3.99 12.82
N VAL A 433 -36.88 3.72 14.12
CA VAL A 433 -37.44 2.48 14.70
C VAL A 433 -38.47 2.88 15.76
N GLN A 434 -39.59 2.16 15.83
CA GLN A 434 -40.59 2.38 16.88
C GLN A 434 -40.15 1.68 18.18
N VAL A 435 -40.05 2.45 19.26
CA VAL A 435 -39.79 1.96 20.62
C VAL A 435 -40.77 2.65 21.55
N ASN A 436 -41.58 1.87 22.30
CA ASN A 436 -42.56 2.37 23.25
C ASN A 436 -43.46 3.50 22.68
N GLY A 437 -43.94 3.33 21.44
CA GLY A 437 -44.83 4.27 20.75
C GLY A 437 -44.17 5.55 20.22
N LYS A 438 -42.84 5.68 20.30
CA LYS A 438 -42.09 6.80 19.71
C LYS A 438 -41.16 6.29 18.62
N THR A 439 -41.07 7.04 17.52
CA THR A 439 -40.01 6.82 16.53
C THR A 439 -38.70 7.39 17.06
N VAL A 440 -37.64 6.60 17.00
CA VAL A 440 -36.29 6.98 17.44
C VAL A 440 -35.28 6.76 16.33
N TYR A 441 -34.23 7.56 16.32
CA TYR A 441 -33.23 7.60 15.26
C TYR A 441 -31.82 7.42 15.84
N ASN A 442 -30.93 6.78 15.09
CA ASN A 442 -29.52 6.65 15.48
C ASN A 442 -28.62 6.81 14.26
N MET A 443 -27.76 7.84 14.27
CA MET A 443 -26.92 8.17 13.13
C MET A 443 -25.50 7.62 13.21
N TYR A 444 -25.14 6.95 14.31
CA TYR A 444 -23.77 6.51 14.56
C TYR A 444 -23.68 5.07 15.07
N GLY A 445 -24.77 4.30 14.97
CA GLY A 445 -24.80 2.92 15.45
C GLY A 445 -24.57 2.76 16.96
N ILE A 446 -24.76 3.82 17.75
CA ILE A 446 -24.42 3.79 19.18
C ILE A 446 -25.34 2.82 19.93
N GLY A 447 -24.75 1.93 20.72
CA GLY A 447 -25.48 0.90 21.46
C GLY A 447 -25.99 -0.25 20.59
N ALA A 448 -25.54 -0.38 19.35
CA ALA A 448 -25.85 -1.51 18.48
C ALA A 448 -24.83 -2.64 18.68
N TYR A 449 -25.28 -3.80 19.16
CA TYR A 449 -24.43 -4.97 19.40
C TYR A 449 -24.60 -6.05 18.33
N ASP A 450 -23.55 -6.84 18.10
CA ASP A 450 -23.59 -7.98 17.17
C ASP A 450 -24.76 -8.92 17.50
N GLY A 451 -25.54 -9.29 16.48
CA GLY A 451 -26.73 -10.14 16.61
C GLY A 451 -28.00 -9.43 17.12
N SER A 452 -27.92 -8.16 17.56
CA SER A 452 -29.10 -7.39 18.04
C SER A 452 -29.06 -5.90 17.66
N ALA A 453 -28.25 -5.53 16.67
CA ALA A 453 -27.87 -4.16 16.35
C ALA A 453 -29.06 -3.18 16.25
N VAL A 454 -30.14 -3.57 15.56
CA VAL A 454 -31.31 -2.69 15.37
C VAL A 454 -32.09 -2.47 16.67
N SER A 455 -32.41 -3.53 17.41
CA SER A 455 -33.22 -3.41 18.63
C SER A 455 -32.45 -2.73 19.76
N SER A 456 -31.19 -3.13 19.98
CA SER A 456 -30.32 -2.54 21.00
C SER A 456 -30.02 -1.06 20.73
N GLY A 457 -29.66 -0.73 19.49
CA GLY A 457 -29.40 0.65 19.08
C GLY A 457 -30.64 1.53 19.14
N ALA A 458 -31.84 0.99 18.87
CA ALA A 458 -33.10 1.74 18.97
C ALA A 458 -33.48 1.99 20.43
N GLN A 459 -33.34 0.99 21.30
CA GLN A 459 -33.60 1.16 22.72
C GLN A 459 -32.64 2.20 23.34
N TYR A 460 -31.37 2.21 22.93
CA TYR A 460 -30.43 3.26 23.32
C TYR A 460 -30.91 4.64 22.89
N ALA A 461 -31.29 4.79 21.61
CA ALA A 461 -31.80 6.05 21.06
C ALA A 461 -33.06 6.56 21.80
N TYR A 462 -33.96 5.66 22.20
CA TYR A 462 -35.12 6.00 23.03
C TYR A 462 -34.71 6.57 24.38
N ASN A 463 -33.81 5.88 25.08
CA ASN A 463 -33.33 6.29 26.40
C ASN A 463 -32.55 7.63 26.33
N ALA A 464 -31.88 7.89 25.22
CA ALA A 464 -31.14 9.11 24.96
C ALA A 464 -32.01 10.28 24.42
N GLY A 465 -33.30 10.04 24.16
CA GLY A 465 -34.24 11.06 23.70
C GLY A 465 -34.09 11.45 22.22
N TRP A 466 -33.55 10.56 21.38
CA TRP A 466 -33.29 10.84 19.96
C TRP A 466 -34.53 10.64 19.09
N PHE A 467 -35.54 11.48 19.33
CA PHE A 467 -36.84 11.41 18.66
C PHE A 467 -36.91 12.14 17.32
N THR A 468 -35.80 12.77 16.88
CA THR A 468 -35.66 13.33 15.53
C THR A 468 -34.27 12.99 14.97
N PRO A 469 -34.09 13.03 13.63
CA PRO A 469 -32.77 12.89 13.01
C PRO A 469 -31.72 13.86 13.56
N GLU A 470 -32.09 15.13 13.77
CA GLU A 470 -31.22 16.19 14.29
C GLU A 470 -30.80 15.90 15.73
N ALA A 471 -31.74 15.48 16.58
CA ALA A 471 -31.46 15.08 17.95
C ALA A 471 -30.50 13.88 18.01
N ALA A 472 -30.64 12.92 17.08
CA ALA A 472 -29.72 11.79 16.95
C ALA A 472 -28.31 12.21 16.48
N ILE A 473 -28.22 13.16 15.52
CA ILE A 473 -26.93 13.72 15.05
C ILE A 473 -26.20 14.41 16.21
N ILE A 474 -26.89 15.28 16.94
CA ILE A 474 -26.30 16.09 18.02
C ILE A 474 -26.00 15.21 19.24
N GLY A 475 -26.95 14.37 19.66
CA GLY A 475 -26.78 13.49 20.81
C GLY A 475 -25.73 12.41 20.60
N GLY A 476 -25.63 11.86 19.39
CA GLY A 476 -24.57 10.90 19.06
C GLY A 476 -23.18 11.53 19.02
N ALA A 477 -23.06 12.76 18.50
CA ALA A 477 -21.80 13.49 18.54
C ALA A 477 -21.30 13.75 19.96
N LYS A 478 -22.21 14.03 20.93
CA LYS A 478 -21.87 14.14 22.35
C LYS A 478 -21.18 12.88 22.87
N PHE A 479 -21.71 11.71 22.54
CA PHE A 479 -21.16 10.43 22.96
C PHE A 479 -19.74 10.22 22.42
N ILE A 480 -19.54 10.50 21.13
CA ILE A 480 -18.23 10.40 20.47
C ILE A 480 -17.23 11.38 21.11
N ALA A 481 -17.63 12.63 21.34
CA ALA A 481 -16.77 13.65 21.93
C ALA A 481 -16.39 13.31 23.38
N GLN A 482 -17.36 12.92 24.22
CA GLN A 482 -17.12 12.62 25.63
C GLN A 482 -16.29 11.34 25.84
N GLY A 483 -16.44 10.33 24.97
CA GLY A 483 -15.72 9.07 25.09
C GLY A 483 -14.24 9.15 24.73
N TYR A 484 -13.84 9.99 23.76
CA TYR A 484 -12.49 9.97 23.21
C TYR A 484 -11.86 11.35 23.04
N VAL A 485 -12.54 12.27 22.33
CA VAL A 485 -11.98 13.59 22.00
C VAL A 485 -11.68 14.38 23.29
N ASN A 486 -12.62 14.39 24.23
CA ASN A 486 -12.47 15.07 25.52
C ASN A 486 -11.52 14.35 26.49
N ALA A 487 -11.17 13.09 26.21
CA ALA A 487 -10.19 12.33 26.97
C ALA A 487 -8.74 12.54 26.46
N GLY A 488 -8.54 13.45 25.50
CA GLY A 488 -7.23 13.78 24.92
C GLY A 488 -6.86 12.93 23.70
N GLN A 489 -7.68 11.94 23.32
CA GLN A 489 -7.49 11.14 22.11
C GLN A 489 -8.17 11.81 20.90
N ASP A 490 -7.72 13.02 20.60
CA ASP A 490 -8.36 13.91 19.65
C ASP A 490 -7.77 13.82 18.23
N THR A 491 -7.13 12.70 17.88
CA THR A 491 -6.77 12.32 16.51
C THR A 491 -7.06 10.84 16.32
N LEU A 492 -7.35 10.39 15.10
CA LEU A 492 -7.51 8.95 14.82
C LEU A 492 -6.27 8.15 15.23
N TYR A 493 -5.09 8.75 15.09
CA TYR A 493 -3.83 8.18 15.56
C TYR A 493 -3.85 7.93 17.07
N LYS A 494 -4.22 8.92 17.88
CA LYS A 494 -4.30 8.77 19.34
C LYS A 494 -5.42 7.84 19.78
N MET A 495 -6.55 7.84 19.07
CA MET A 495 -7.63 6.88 19.32
C MET A 495 -7.14 5.44 19.12
N ARG A 496 -6.31 5.19 18.09
CA ARG A 496 -5.74 3.86 17.86
C ARG A 496 -4.60 3.52 18.82
N TRP A 497 -3.62 4.39 18.96
CA TRP A 497 -2.34 4.05 19.60
C TRP A 497 -2.25 4.50 21.06
N ASN A 498 -2.98 5.55 21.44
CA ASN A 498 -2.96 6.20 22.75
C ASN A 498 -1.54 6.41 23.33
N PRO A 499 -0.67 7.15 22.62
CA PRO A 499 0.70 7.40 23.09
C PRO A 499 0.74 8.18 24.42
N ASP A 500 -0.25 9.03 24.69
CA ASP A 500 -0.36 9.80 25.94
C ASP A 500 -0.46 8.88 27.18
N ALA A 501 -1.30 7.84 27.11
CA ALA A 501 -1.41 6.87 28.19
C ALA A 501 -0.19 5.93 28.24
N ALA A 502 0.30 5.51 27.08
CA ALA A 502 1.46 4.62 27.00
C ALA A 502 2.71 5.25 27.63
N GLU A 503 2.96 6.54 27.42
CA GLU A 503 4.07 7.26 28.05
C GLU A 503 3.90 7.36 29.56
N LYS A 504 2.67 7.65 30.04
CA LYS A 504 2.39 7.83 31.47
C LYS A 504 2.43 6.54 32.26
N THR A 505 1.94 5.44 31.70
CA THR A 505 1.71 4.19 32.44
C THR A 505 2.57 3.02 31.96
N GLY A 506 3.27 3.15 30.84
CA GLY A 506 3.99 2.04 30.20
C GLY A 506 3.07 0.96 29.62
N ASN A 507 1.76 1.23 29.45
CA ASN A 507 0.76 0.25 29.05
C ASN A 507 -0.11 0.77 27.90
N ALA A 508 -0.47 -0.11 26.96
CA ALA A 508 -1.46 0.19 25.94
C ALA A 508 -2.87 0.12 26.56
N THR A 509 -3.57 1.26 26.62
CA THR A 509 -4.90 1.35 27.24
C THR A 509 -5.84 2.23 26.42
N HIS A 510 -7.15 2.02 26.58
CA HIS A 510 -8.20 2.86 26.01
C HIS A 510 -8.09 3.05 24.47
N GLN A 511 -7.80 1.98 23.75
CA GLN A 511 -7.68 2.00 22.30
C GLN A 511 -9.03 1.75 21.66
N TYR A 512 -9.36 2.54 20.64
CA TYR A 512 -10.63 2.44 19.94
C TYR A 512 -10.79 1.12 19.17
N ALA A 513 -9.69 0.55 18.68
CA ALA A 513 -9.69 -0.67 17.89
C ALA A 513 -8.41 -1.49 18.08
N SER A 514 -8.51 -2.81 17.94
CA SER A 514 -7.36 -3.73 17.94
C SER A 514 -6.62 -3.75 16.60
N ASP A 515 -7.31 -3.46 15.48
CA ASP A 515 -6.73 -3.44 14.14
C ASP A 515 -5.63 -2.38 14.01
N ILE A 516 -4.38 -2.79 13.76
CA ILE A 516 -3.25 -1.88 13.52
C ILE A 516 -3.49 -0.91 12.35
N GLY A 517 -4.30 -1.32 11.37
CA GLY A 517 -4.64 -0.51 10.20
C GLY A 517 -5.85 0.40 10.41
N TRP A 518 -6.50 0.39 11.57
CA TRP A 518 -7.80 1.03 11.77
C TRP A 518 -7.80 2.51 11.34
N ALA A 519 -6.83 3.31 11.82
CA ALA A 519 -6.76 4.73 11.52
C ALA A 519 -6.59 4.98 10.00
N THR A 520 -5.73 4.19 9.34
CA THR A 520 -5.48 4.28 7.89
C THR A 520 -6.70 3.91 7.04
N LYS A 521 -7.61 3.09 7.59
CA LYS A 521 -8.86 2.68 6.92
C LYS A 521 -9.94 3.75 7.03
N GLN A 522 -9.90 4.63 8.05
CA GLN A 522 -10.91 5.69 8.24
C GLN A 522 -10.69 6.92 7.34
N VAL A 523 -9.43 7.24 7.04
CA VAL A 523 -9.07 8.54 6.43
C VAL A 523 -9.53 8.72 4.99
N GLY A 524 -9.77 7.64 4.24
CA GLY A 524 -10.20 7.72 2.85
C GLY A 524 -11.51 8.47 2.70
N GLN A 525 -12.52 8.13 3.50
CA GLN A 525 -13.81 8.82 3.44
C GLN A 525 -13.69 10.28 3.87
N ILE A 526 -12.92 10.58 4.92
CA ILE A 526 -12.68 11.96 5.40
C ILE A 526 -12.05 12.79 4.28
N TYR A 527 -11.02 12.26 3.61
CA TYR A 527 -10.38 12.91 2.47
C TYR A 527 -11.37 13.21 1.34
N ASN A 528 -12.21 12.24 0.98
CA ASN A 528 -13.23 12.42 -0.07
C ASN A 528 -14.13 13.61 0.24
N LEU A 529 -14.60 13.71 1.48
CA LEU A 529 -15.49 14.78 1.90
C LEU A 529 -14.80 16.15 1.79
N TYR A 530 -13.57 16.29 2.30
CA TYR A 530 -12.80 17.52 2.15
C TYR A 530 -12.54 17.90 0.68
N SER A 531 -12.30 16.90 -0.18
CA SER A 531 -12.04 17.13 -1.61
C SER A 531 -13.21 17.73 -2.38
N LEU A 532 -14.43 17.68 -1.82
CA LEU A 532 -15.64 18.24 -2.42
C LEU A 532 -15.86 19.72 -2.07
N LEU A 533 -15.15 20.24 -1.06
CA LEU A 533 -15.38 21.57 -0.49
C LEU A 533 -14.45 22.62 -1.11
N SER A 534 -14.94 23.85 -1.19
CA SER A 534 -14.21 24.99 -1.76
C SER A 534 -13.30 25.70 -0.74
N SER A 535 -13.59 25.58 0.55
CA SER A 535 -12.80 26.17 1.64
C SER A 535 -12.96 25.35 2.90
N TYR A 536 -11.86 25.15 3.64
CA TYR A 536 -11.86 24.43 4.90
C TYR A 536 -10.54 24.63 5.65
N THR A 537 -10.53 24.26 6.94
CA THR A 537 -9.35 24.23 7.79
C THR A 537 -8.98 22.79 8.16
N LEU A 538 -7.70 22.44 8.03
CA LEU A 538 -7.13 21.19 8.54
C LEU A 538 -6.13 21.53 9.64
N ASN A 539 -6.45 21.13 10.87
CA ASN A 539 -5.56 21.28 12.01
C ASN A 539 -4.94 19.92 12.31
N TYR A 540 -3.63 19.78 12.13
CA TYR A 540 -2.91 18.54 12.39
C TYR A 540 -2.18 18.61 13.72
N GLU A 541 -2.14 17.47 14.41
CA GLU A 541 -1.27 17.24 15.56
C GLU A 541 -0.46 15.96 15.33
N ILE A 542 0.83 16.16 15.05
CA ILE A 542 1.70 15.12 14.52
C ILE A 542 2.58 14.58 15.65
N PRO A 543 2.46 13.29 15.99
CA PRO A 543 3.30 12.67 17.02
C PRO A 543 4.76 12.54 16.56
N ILE A 544 5.69 12.90 17.43
CA ILE A 544 7.13 12.71 17.28
C ILE A 544 7.62 11.83 18.42
N TYR A 545 8.22 10.69 18.09
CA TYR A 545 8.85 9.80 19.07
C TYR A 545 10.33 10.12 19.22
N LYS A 546 10.85 9.90 20.42
CA LYS A 546 12.27 10.05 20.74
C LYS A 546 13.14 9.19 19.83
N VAL A 547 14.26 9.75 19.40
CA VAL A 547 15.33 9.03 18.70
C VAL A 547 16.40 8.63 19.72
N ASN A 548 16.88 7.39 19.67
CA ASN A 548 17.99 6.97 20.52
C ASN A 548 19.23 7.84 20.25
N ALA A 549 19.82 8.40 21.32
CA ALA A 549 21.17 8.93 21.23
C ALA A 549 22.09 7.75 20.89
N LYS A 550 22.82 7.86 19.79
CA LYS A 550 23.78 6.85 19.34
C LYS A 550 24.98 6.75 20.26
#